data_AF-A0A238VI95-F1
#
_entry.id   AF-A0A238VI95-F1
#
_cell.length_a   1.000
_cell.length_b   1.000
_cell.length_c   1.000
_cell.angle_alpha   90.00
_cell.angle_beta   90.00
_cell.angle_gamma   90.00
#
_symmetry.space_group_name_H-M   'P 1'
#
loop_
_entity.id
_entity.type
_entity.pdbx_description
1 polymer ?
#
loop_
_entity_poly.entity_id
_entity_poly.type
_entity_poly.pdbx_seq_one_letter_code
_entity_poly.pdbx_strand_id
1 'polypeptide(L)'
;MEQLDMFAPAPDYNKTIKINNGEYIYIPNFYGRIMANYYLQQFTNTIEWKQESMNMYGKQIPFPRLTAWYGENDKPYSFSGITLQPHPWTKELIEIKDKIDHKAQVKFNSVLLNRYRNGNDSISWHTDAEKELGKNPVIASVNFGAERKFQLKHMHTDEKIELNLKHGSLLIMKGELQHFWKHQVPKTKMKVEERINLTFRVIK
;
A
#
# COMPACT_ATOMS: atom_id res chain seq x y z
N MET A 1 -3.60 -38.01 18.38
CA MET A 1 -4.68 -37.93 17.39
C MET A 1 -5.36 -36.61 17.66
N GLU A 2 -4.80 -35.51 17.14
CA GLU A 2 -5.39 -34.18 17.29
C GLU A 2 -6.46 -34.02 16.22
N GLN A 3 -7.69 -33.92 16.70
CA GLN A 3 -8.87 -33.73 15.88
C GLN A 3 -8.81 -32.31 15.32
N LEU A 4 -8.49 -32.21 14.03
CA LEU A 4 -8.49 -30.97 13.27
C LEU A 4 -9.91 -30.39 13.32
N ASP A 5 -10.06 -29.26 13.98
CA ASP A 5 -11.34 -28.56 14.13
C ASP A 5 -11.74 -27.96 12.77
N MET A 6 -12.39 -28.77 11.93
CA MET A 6 -12.84 -28.45 10.57
C MET A 6 -14.04 -27.48 10.51
N PHE A 7 -14.46 -26.93 11.65
CA PHE A 7 -15.65 -26.07 11.75
C PHE A 7 -15.38 -24.66 12.28
N ALA A 8 -14.12 -24.23 12.38
CA ALA A 8 -13.85 -22.82 12.58
C ALA A 8 -14.49 -22.02 11.42
N PRO A 9 -15.42 -21.08 11.69
CA PRO A 9 -16.01 -20.27 10.63
C PRO A 9 -14.87 -19.58 9.88
N ALA A 10 -14.91 -19.65 8.54
CA ALA A 10 -13.95 -18.95 7.72
C ALA A 10 -13.87 -17.48 8.21
N PRO A 11 -12.68 -16.92 8.46
CA PRO A 11 -12.57 -15.59 9.00
C PRO A 11 -13.38 -14.62 8.14
N ASP A 12 -14.21 -13.78 8.75
CA ASP A 12 -14.86 -12.70 8.03
C ASP A 12 -13.79 -11.68 7.64
N TYR A 13 -13.17 -11.90 6.47
CA TYR A 13 -12.14 -11.04 5.93
C TYR A 13 -12.64 -9.62 5.61
N ASN A 14 -13.95 -9.35 5.74
CA ASN A 14 -14.52 -8.02 5.57
C ASN A 14 -14.67 -7.25 6.89
N LYS A 15 -14.27 -7.84 8.02
CA LYS A 15 -14.39 -7.21 9.32
C LYS A 15 -13.41 -6.05 9.48
N THR A 16 -13.94 -4.90 9.85
CA THR A 16 -13.14 -3.76 10.33
C THR A 16 -12.51 -4.11 11.67
N ILE A 17 -11.19 -4.00 11.75
CA ILE A 17 -10.40 -4.16 12.97
C ILE A 17 -10.17 -2.77 13.54
N LYS A 18 -10.72 -2.51 14.73
CA LYS A 18 -10.49 -1.28 15.48
C LYS A 18 -9.21 -1.41 16.30
N ILE A 19 -8.41 -0.36 16.29
CA ILE A 19 -7.18 -0.21 17.07
C ILE A 19 -7.21 1.15 17.76
N ASN A 20 -6.27 1.41 18.67
CA ASN A 20 -6.16 2.73 19.28
C ASN A 20 -6.00 3.79 18.19
N ASN A 21 -6.86 4.82 18.17
CA ASN A 21 -6.82 5.92 17.20
C ASN A 21 -6.74 5.47 15.72
N GLY A 22 -7.46 4.42 15.35
CA GLY A 22 -7.50 3.99 13.96
C GLY A 22 -8.32 2.74 13.72
N GLU A 23 -8.51 2.42 12.46
CA GLU A 23 -9.09 1.15 12.07
C GLU A 23 -8.54 0.71 10.71
N TYR A 24 -8.56 -0.60 10.46
CA TYR A 24 -8.18 -1.15 9.17
C TYR A 24 -9.00 -2.38 8.80
N ILE A 25 -9.03 -2.69 7.51
CA ILE A 25 -9.61 -3.93 6.96
C ILE A 25 -8.49 -4.63 6.21
N TYR A 26 -8.28 -5.93 6.46
CA TYR A 26 -7.31 -6.73 5.73
C TYR A 26 -7.94 -7.97 5.09
N ILE A 27 -7.86 -8.04 3.76
CA ILE A 27 -8.42 -9.11 2.93
C ILE A 27 -7.26 -9.83 2.23
N PRO A 28 -6.79 -10.98 2.76
CA PRO A 28 -5.60 -11.65 2.23
C PRO A 28 -5.76 -12.20 0.81
N ASN A 29 -6.99 -12.57 0.41
CA ASN A 29 -7.31 -13.18 -0.88
C ASN A 29 -8.26 -12.32 -1.71
N PHE A 30 -8.07 -11.00 -1.74
CA PHE A 30 -8.94 -10.07 -2.47
C PHE A 30 -8.95 -10.34 -3.99
N TYR A 31 -7.79 -10.75 -4.52
CA TYR A 31 -7.65 -11.36 -5.83
C TYR A 31 -7.18 -12.81 -5.68
N GLY A 32 -7.82 -13.71 -6.44
CA GLY A 32 -7.31 -15.07 -6.60
C GLY A 32 -5.98 -15.07 -7.35
N ARG A 33 -5.20 -16.14 -7.17
CA ARG A 33 -3.83 -16.29 -7.68
C ARG A 33 -3.69 -16.00 -9.18
N ILE A 34 -4.66 -16.41 -10.01
CA ILE A 34 -4.62 -16.17 -11.47
C ILE A 34 -4.64 -14.67 -11.78
N MET A 35 -5.61 -13.94 -11.23
CA MET A 35 -5.70 -12.48 -11.45
C MET A 35 -4.53 -11.73 -10.82
N ALA A 36 -4.09 -12.16 -9.64
CA ALA A 36 -2.96 -11.53 -8.97
C ALA A 36 -1.64 -11.73 -9.74
N ASN A 37 -1.42 -12.90 -10.36
CA ASN A 37 -0.30 -13.14 -11.27
C ASN A 37 -0.39 -12.27 -12.54
N TYR A 38 -1.58 -12.17 -13.13
CA TYR A 38 -1.83 -11.31 -14.28
C TYR A 38 -1.44 -9.85 -13.97
N TYR A 39 -1.96 -9.28 -12.88
CA TYR A 39 -1.64 -7.89 -12.50
C TYR A 39 -0.16 -7.70 -12.17
N LEU A 40 0.49 -8.65 -11.50
CA LEU A 40 1.93 -8.60 -11.27
C LEU A 40 2.70 -8.48 -12.59
N GLN A 41 2.42 -9.37 -13.54
CA GLN A 41 3.09 -9.38 -14.83
C GLN A 41 2.80 -8.11 -15.64
N GLN A 42 1.53 -7.67 -15.67
CA GLN A 42 1.15 -6.45 -16.38
C GLN A 42 1.90 -5.24 -15.80
N PHE A 43 1.81 -5.01 -14.48
CA PHE A 43 2.46 -3.84 -13.87
C PHE A 43 3.98 -3.89 -13.92
N THR A 44 4.59 -5.08 -13.89
CA THR A 44 6.03 -5.22 -14.11
C THR A 44 6.45 -4.73 -15.50
N ASN A 45 5.61 -4.93 -16.52
CA ASN A 45 5.95 -4.67 -17.93
C ASN A 45 5.48 -3.30 -18.45
N THR A 46 4.35 -2.78 -17.96
CA THR A 46 3.68 -1.62 -18.58
C THR A 46 3.82 -0.31 -17.79
N ILE A 47 4.13 -0.40 -16.49
CA ILE A 47 4.27 0.79 -15.65
C ILE A 47 5.62 1.47 -15.90
N GLU A 48 5.59 2.80 -16.00
CA GLU A 48 6.77 3.64 -16.14
C GLU A 48 7.52 3.79 -14.80
N TRP A 49 8.22 2.74 -14.38
CA TRP A 49 8.97 2.72 -13.13
C TRP A 49 10.15 3.70 -13.12
N LYS A 50 10.22 4.54 -12.09
CA LYS A 50 11.35 5.45 -11.85
C LYS A 50 11.93 5.23 -10.46
N GLN A 51 13.25 5.35 -10.33
CA GLN A 51 13.90 5.39 -9.02
C GLN A 51 14.07 6.84 -8.59
N GLU A 52 13.09 7.35 -7.85
CA GLU A 52 13.14 8.71 -7.32
C GLU A 52 14.28 8.87 -6.30
N SER A 53 14.67 10.12 -6.03
CA SER A 53 15.71 10.43 -5.06
C SER A 53 15.32 11.64 -4.21
N MET A 54 15.80 11.68 -2.96
CA MET A 54 15.67 12.86 -2.11
C MET A 54 17.03 13.50 -1.87
N ASN A 55 17.05 14.82 -1.71
CA ASN A 55 18.24 15.53 -1.27
C ASN A 55 18.38 15.40 0.25
N MET A 56 19.47 14.79 0.71
CA MET A 56 19.80 14.67 2.12
C MET A 56 21.23 15.16 2.32
N TYR A 57 21.40 16.26 3.08
CA TYR A 57 22.70 16.89 3.33
C TYR A 57 23.49 17.22 2.05
N GLY A 58 22.81 17.68 1.00
CA GLY A 58 23.43 18.05 -0.28
C GLY A 58 23.74 16.85 -1.20
N LYS A 59 23.41 15.62 -0.80
CA LYS A 59 23.57 14.42 -1.62
C LYS A 59 22.21 13.90 -2.08
N GLN A 60 22.10 13.53 -3.36
CA GLN A 60 20.95 12.79 -3.85
C GLN A 60 21.03 11.34 -3.36
N ILE A 61 20.08 10.94 -2.53
CA ILE A 61 19.95 9.57 -2.05
C ILE A 61 18.76 8.93 -2.77
N PRO A 62 18.99 7.86 -3.55
CA PRO A 62 17.91 7.17 -4.25
C PRO A 62 17.01 6.46 -3.25
N PHE A 63 15.70 6.49 -3.49
CA PHE A 63 14.78 5.67 -2.73
C PHE A 63 15.11 4.20 -2.93
N PRO A 64 15.05 3.38 -1.86
CA PRO A 64 15.30 1.94 -1.96
C PRO A 64 14.04 1.23 -2.46
N ARG A 65 13.48 1.67 -3.59
CA ARG A 65 12.36 1.09 -4.35
C ARG A 65 12.15 1.90 -5.62
N LEU A 66 11.45 1.32 -6.59
CA LEU A 66 10.95 2.08 -7.74
C LEU A 66 9.53 2.55 -7.44
N THR A 67 9.15 3.69 -8.01
CA THR A 67 7.82 4.26 -7.88
C THR A 67 7.29 4.69 -9.23
N ALA A 68 5.96 4.76 -9.33
CA ALA A 68 5.28 5.40 -10.42
C ALA A 68 3.96 5.97 -9.89
N TRP A 69 3.55 7.11 -10.41
CA TRP A 69 2.37 7.80 -9.91
C TRP A 69 1.35 7.99 -11.02
N TYR A 70 0.11 7.58 -10.78
CA TYR A 70 -1.00 7.63 -11.73
C TYR A 70 -2.21 8.24 -11.04
N GLY A 71 -3.04 8.99 -11.78
CA GLY A 71 -4.13 9.72 -11.17
C GLY A 71 -4.89 10.62 -12.14
N GLU A 72 -5.83 11.38 -11.60
CA GLU A 72 -6.46 12.50 -12.30
C GLU A 72 -5.43 13.63 -12.52
N ASN A 73 -5.41 14.20 -13.72
CA ASN A 73 -4.38 15.16 -14.17
C ASN A 73 -4.53 16.58 -13.58
N ASP A 74 -5.54 16.83 -12.75
CA ASP A 74 -5.91 18.17 -12.29
C ASP A 74 -5.24 18.60 -10.98
N LYS A 75 -4.50 17.70 -10.31
CA LYS A 75 -3.89 17.99 -8.99
C LYS A 75 -2.43 17.49 -8.90
N PRO A 76 -1.42 18.37 -9.01
CA PRO A 76 -0.04 17.98 -8.69
C PRO A 76 0.07 17.62 -7.20
N TYR A 77 0.70 16.49 -6.89
CA TYR A 77 0.93 16.02 -5.52
C TYR A 77 2.38 16.19 -5.17
N SER A 78 2.64 16.71 -3.97
CA SER A 78 3.98 16.82 -3.43
C SER A 78 4.22 15.70 -2.41
N PHE A 79 5.03 14.71 -2.78
CA PHE A 79 5.50 13.68 -1.83
C PHE A 79 6.95 13.93 -1.47
N SER A 80 7.28 14.03 -0.18
CA SER A 80 8.66 14.19 0.31
C SER A 80 9.43 15.36 -0.33
N GLY A 81 8.74 16.45 -0.68
CA GLY A 81 9.34 17.64 -1.32
C GLY A 81 9.50 17.57 -2.84
N ILE A 82 9.01 16.50 -3.49
CA ILE A 82 9.04 16.35 -4.95
C ILE A 82 7.61 16.54 -5.47
N THR A 83 7.41 17.54 -6.34
CA THR A 83 6.18 17.67 -7.12
C THR A 83 6.26 16.75 -8.32
N LEU A 84 5.47 15.69 -8.30
CA LEU A 84 5.31 14.80 -9.45
C LEU A 84 4.10 15.27 -10.26
N GLN A 85 4.04 14.91 -11.53
CA GLN A 85 2.80 14.93 -12.29
C GLN A 85 2.34 13.48 -12.47
N PRO A 86 1.06 13.17 -12.24
CA PRO A 86 0.60 11.81 -12.38
C PRO A 86 0.56 11.43 -13.86
N HIS A 87 0.88 10.18 -14.16
CA HIS A 87 0.58 9.60 -15.46
C HIS A 87 -0.94 9.35 -15.57
N PRO A 88 -1.53 9.40 -16.78
CA PRO A 88 -2.93 9.04 -16.97
C PRO A 88 -3.17 7.57 -16.59
N TRP A 89 -4.30 7.31 -15.94
CA TRP A 89 -4.72 5.96 -15.55
C TRP A 89 -4.60 4.93 -16.68
N THR A 90 -4.06 3.74 -16.37
CA THR A 90 -4.16 2.56 -17.26
C THR A 90 -5.48 1.83 -17.04
N LYS A 91 -5.88 0.99 -18.00
CA LYS A 91 -7.08 0.16 -17.90
C LYS A 91 -7.08 -0.71 -16.63
N GLU A 92 -5.97 -1.39 -16.35
CA GLU A 92 -5.83 -2.28 -15.20
C GLU A 92 -5.91 -1.53 -13.87
N LEU A 93 -5.37 -0.31 -13.82
CA LEU A 93 -5.47 0.52 -12.62
C LEU A 93 -6.92 0.98 -12.39
N ILE A 94 -7.67 1.31 -13.44
CA ILE A 94 -9.10 1.64 -13.34
C ILE A 94 -9.92 0.45 -12.84
N GLU A 95 -9.69 -0.74 -13.38
CA GLU A 95 -10.37 -1.97 -12.94
C GLU A 95 -10.16 -2.24 -11.44
N ILE A 96 -8.92 -2.12 -10.97
CA ILE A 96 -8.62 -2.27 -9.54
C ILE A 96 -9.30 -1.17 -8.73
N LYS A 97 -9.19 0.08 -9.18
CA LYS A 97 -9.76 1.26 -8.53
C LYS A 97 -11.27 1.10 -8.33
N ASP A 98 -12.01 0.75 -9.38
CA ASP A 98 -13.46 0.58 -9.31
C ASP A 98 -13.84 -0.50 -8.28
N LYS A 99 -13.13 -1.63 -8.27
CA LYS A 99 -13.40 -2.72 -7.31
C LYS A 99 -13.13 -2.28 -5.87
N ILE A 100 -12.05 -1.53 -5.61
CA ILE A 100 -11.73 -1.07 -4.25
C ILE A 100 -12.57 0.14 -3.83
N ASP A 101 -13.06 0.97 -4.76
CA ASP A 101 -13.94 2.10 -4.46
C ASP A 101 -15.21 1.60 -3.75
N HIS A 102 -15.83 0.55 -4.31
CA HIS A 102 -16.97 -0.12 -3.70
C HIS A 102 -16.63 -0.72 -2.33
N LYS A 103 -15.42 -1.26 -2.16
CA LYS A 103 -15.03 -1.87 -0.88
C LYS A 103 -14.72 -0.84 0.20
N ALA A 104 -14.08 0.26 -0.18
CA ALA A 104 -13.68 1.33 0.72
C ALA A 104 -14.84 2.30 1.03
N GLN A 105 -15.87 2.32 0.17
CA GLN A 105 -16.97 3.30 0.17
C GLN A 105 -16.45 4.74 -0.04
N VAL A 106 -15.46 4.87 -0.93
CA VAL A 106 -14.77 6.11 -1.28
C VAL A 106 -14.42 6.07 -2.78
N LYS A 107 -14.32 7.21 -3.44
CA LYS A 107 -13.82 7.33 -4.82
C LYS A 107 -12.37 7.78 -4.81
N PHE A 108 -11.45 6.86 -5.05
CA PHE A 108 -10.03 7.19 -5.17
C PHE A 108 -9.78 7.94 -6.48
N ASN A 109 -8.82 8.87 -6.48
CA ASN A 109 -8.43 9.65 -7.67
C ASN A 109 -6.92 9.67 -7.91
N SER A 110 -6.16 8.94 -7.08
CA SER A 110 -4.71 8.86 -7.16
C SER A 110 -4.21 7.50 -6.70
N VAL A 111 -3.15 6.98 -7.34
CA VAL A 111 -2.44 5.77 -6.93
C VAL A 111 -0.93 5.94 -7.03
N LEU A 112 -0.24 5.75 -5.90
CA LEU A 112 1.22 5.63 -5.87
C LEU A 112 1.61 4.15 -5.91
N LEU A 113 2.24 3.74 -7.00
CA LEU A 113 2.80 2.41 -7.15
C LEU A 113 4.20 2.37 -6.55
N ASN A 114 4.51 1.27 -5.86
CA ASN A 114 5.80 0.99 -5.26
C ASN A 114 6.25 -0.42 -5.66
N ARG A 115 7.37 -0.54 -6.38
CA ARG A 115 7.99 -1.81 -6.75
C ARG A 115 9.25 -2.03 -5.93
N TYR A 116 9.19 -3.07 -5.11
CA TYR A 116 10.28 -3.57 -4.29
C TYR A 116 10.91 -4.74 -5.05
N ARG A 117 12.10 -4.52 -5.59
CA ARG A 117 12.77 -5.49 -6.48
C ARG A 117 13.20 -6.76 -5.74
N ASN A 118 13.52 -6.63 -4.46
CA ASN A 118 13.90 -7.73 -3.57
C ASN A 118 13.83 -7.30 -2.08
N GLY A 119 14.39 -8.11 -1.19
CA GLY A 119 14.44 -7.85 0.26
C GLY A 119 15.24 -6.62 0.70
N ASN A 120 16.10 -6.06 -0.16
CA ASN A 120 16.88 -4.86 0.14
C ASN A 120 16.10 -3.56 -0.10
N ASP A 121 15.03 -3.62 -0.90
CA ASP A 121 14.12 -2.50 -1.09
C ASP A 121 13.17 -2.36 0.11
N SER A 122 12.86 -1.13 0.49
CA SER A 122 12.12 -0.81 1.73
C SER A 122 11.46 0.57 1.68
N ILE A 123 10.65 0.85 2.69
CA ILE A 123 10.24 2.20 3.06
C ILE A 123 10.33 2.29 4.58
N SER A 124 11.04 3.28 5.09
CA SER A 124 11.22 3.51 6.53
C SER A 124 9.92 3.95 7.18
N TRP A 125 9.91 4.03 8.51
CA TRP A 125 8.78 4.59 9.27
C TRP A 125 8.34 5.95 8.74
N HIS A 126 7.07 6.05 8.34
CA HIS A 126 6.43 7.27 7.86
C HIS A 126 4.93 7.25 8.15
N THR A 127 4.27 8.38 7.95
CA THR A 127 2.81 8.53 7.92
C THR A 127 2.41 9.09 6.56
N ASP A 128 1.21 8.74 6.08
CA ASP A 128 0.58 9.42 4.96
C ASP A 128 -0.15 10.67 5.50
N ALA A 129 0.62 11.70 5.88
CA ALA A 129 0.15 12.91 6.56
C ALA A 129 0.15 14.17 5.67
N GLU A 130 0.14 13.99 4.35
CA GLU A 130 0.13 15.08 3.38
C GLU A 130 -1.19 15.87 3.49
N LYS A 131 -1.08 17.21 3.46
CA LYS A 131 -2.22 18.10 3.67
C LYS A 131 -3.29 17.90 2.61
N GLU A 132 -2.87 17.55 1.40
CA GLU A 132 -3.71 17.25 0.24
C GLU A 132 -4.64 16.04 0.47
N LEU A 133 -4.34 15.15 1.44
CA LEU A 133 -5.20 14.02 1.78
C LEU A 133 -6.38 14.42 2.69
N GLY A 134 -6.30 15.60 3.31
CA GLY A 134 -7.28 16.10 4.27
C GLY A 134 -7.34 15.33 5.59
N LYS A 135 -8.40 15.56 6.36
CA LYS A 135 -8.59 14.93 7.67
C LYS A 135 -9.07 13.48 7.54
N ASN A 136 -8.38 12.57 8.22
CA ASN A 136 -8.71 11.14 8.36
C ASN A 136 -8.83 10.44 6.99
N PRO A 137 -7.76 10.45 6.17
CA PRO A 137 -7.84 9.91 4.83
C PRO A 137 -8.06 8.39 4.85
N VAL A 138 -8.87 7.92 3.91
CA VAL A 138 -8.99 6.49 3.60
C VAL A 138 -7.91 6.15 2.59
N ILE A 139 -7.11 5.13 2.89
CA ILE A 139 -6.02 4.65 2.03
C ILE A 139 -6.22 3.18 1.76
N ALA A 140 -6.13 2.77 0.49
CA ALA A 140 -6.20 1.37 0.09
C ALA A 140 -4.88 0.90 -0.53
N SER A 141 -4.32 -0.19 0.01
CA SER A 141 -3.09 -0.83 -0.44
C SER A 141 -3.42 -2.20 -1.05
N VAL A 142 -3.20 -2.34 -2.36
CA VAL A 142 -3.34 -3.61 -3.09
C VAL A 142 -1.95 -4.17 -3.39
N ASN A 143 -1.75 -5.47 -3.14
CA ASN A 143 -0.43 -6.09 -3.10
C ASN A 143 -0.31 -7.26 -4.07
N PHE A 144 0.75 -7.26 -4.87
CA PHE A 144 1.09 -8.33 -5.82
C PHE A 144 2.56 -8.74 -5.67
N GLY A 145 2.92 -9.94 -6.12
CA GLY A 145 4.24 -10.53 -5.88
C GLY A 145 4.49 -11.05 -4.46
N ALA A 146 5.75 -10.98 -4.03
CA ALA A 146 6.23 -11.57 -2.78
C ALA A 146 5.57 -10.99 -1.53
N GLU A 147 5.32 -11.87 -0.54
CA GLU A 147 4.81 -11.48 0.77
C GLU A 147 5.84 -10.61 1.51
N ARG A 148 5.39 -9.46 2.04
CA ARG A 148 6.23 -8.58 2.85
C ARG A 148 5.51 -8.18 4.13
N LYS A 149 6.30 -8.11 5.20
CA LYS A 149 5.85 -7.58 6.48
C LYS A 149 5.60 -6.09 6.35
N PHE A 150 4.39 -5.67 6.70
CA PHE A 150 3.99 -4.29 6.90
C PHE A 150 3.84 -4.07 8.40
N GLN A 151 4.57 -3.10 8.94
CA GLN A 151 4.58 -2.84 10.37
C GLN A 151 3.93 -1.50 10.64
N LEU A 152 3.08 -1.47 11.67
CA LEU A 152 2.45 -0.29 12.25
C LEU A 152 3.01 -0.11 13.65
N LYS A 153 3.38 1.12 14.00
CA LYS A 153 3.78 1.49 15.36
C LYS A 153 3.01 2.75 15.77
N HIS A 154 2.31 2.70 16.89
CA HIS A 154 1.66 3.87 17.44
C HIS A 154 2.73 4.87 17.91
N MET A 155 2.49 6.16 17.70
CA MET A 155 3.50 7.19 17.93
C MET A 155 3.61 7.61 19.40
N HIS A 156 2.54 7.41 20.18
CA HIS A 156 2.46 7.78 21.59
C HIS A 156 2.34 6.59 22.54
N THR A 157 2.14 5.39 22.01
CA THR A 157 2.07 4.14 22.76
C THR A 157 3.05 3.19 22.10
N ASP A 158 3.73 2.33 22.84
CA ASP A 158 4.67 1.36 22.25
C ASP A 158 3.97 0.20 21.52
N GLU A 159 2.67 0.35 21.24
CA GLU A 159 1.85 -0.58 20.51
C GLU A 159 2.38 -0.79 19.08
N LYS A 160 2.42 -2.06 18.67
CA LYS A 160 2.90 -2.49 17.36
C LYS A 160 1.97 -3.53 16.78
N ILE A 161 1.71 -3.41 15.48
CA ILE A 161 0.93 -4.37 14.71
C ILE A 161 1.75 -4.76 13.50
N GLU A 162 1.78 -6.05 13.19
CA GLU A 162 2.45 -6.58 12.00
C GLU A 162 1.44 -7.31 11.12
N LEU A 163 1.41 -6.94 9.84
CA LEU A 163 0.59 -7.58 8.82
C LEU A 163 1.49 -8.14 7.73
N ASN A 164 1.32 -9.41 7.42
CA ASN A 164 1.96 -10.00 6.26
C ASN A 164 1.09 -9.75 5.03
N LEU A 165 1.48 -8.78 4.19
CA LEU A 165 0.73 -8.42 2.98
C LEU A 165 1.00 -9.44 1.89
N LYS A 166 -0.02 -10.25 1.60
CA LYS A 166 0.06 -11.39 0.68
C LYS A 166 -0.15 -10.99 -0.76
N HIS A 167 0.23 -11.91 -1.66
CA HIS A 167 -0.10 -11.84 -3.07
C HIS A 167 -1.62 -11.78 -3.29
N GLY A 168 -2.10 -10.74 -3.98
CA GLY A 168 -3.52 -10.50 -4.22
C GLY A 168 -4.28 -9.92 -3.03
N SER A 169 -3.59 -9.43 -1.99
CA SER A 169 -4.25 -8.89 -0.79
C SER A 169 -4.63 -7.42 -0.90
N LEU A 170 -5.65 -7.03 -0.13
CA LEU A 170 -6.09 -5.65 0.05
C LEU A 170 -6.00 -5.27 1.54
N LEU A 171 -5.34 -4.16 1.83
CA LEU A 171 -5.36 -3.48 3.13
C LEU A 171 -6.05 -2.12 2.96
N ILE A 172 -7.08 -1.83 3.74
CA ILE A 172 -7.69 -0.49 3.80
C ILE A 172 -7.41 0.09 5.19
N MET A 173 -6.80 1.28 5.25
CA MET A 173 -6.54 2.04 6.48
C MET A 173 -7.50 3.23 6.55
N LYS A 174 -8.14 3.45 7.71
CA LYS A 174 -9.14 4.51 7.92
C LYS A 174 -9.05 5.12 9.32
N GLY A 175 -9.94 6.07 9.58
CA GLY A 175 -10.04 6.76 10.87
C GLY A 175 -8.86 7.69 11.10
N GLU A 176 -8.38 7.74 12.34
CA GLU A 176 -7.26 8.61 12.72
C GLU A 176 -5.89 7.98 12.48
N LEU A 177 -5.84 6.82 11.81
CA LEU A 177 -4.64 5.98 11.74
C LEU A 177 -3.41 6.76 11.26
N GLN A 178 -3.54 7.58 10.21
CA GLN A 178 -2.41 8.34 9.67
C GLN A 178 -1.90 9.47 10.59
N HIS A 179 -2.67 9.83 11.62
CA HIS A 179 -2.27 10.87 12.60
C HIS A 179 -1.58 10.28 13.83
N PHE A 180 -1.80 8.99 14.13
CA PHE A 180 -1.33 8.36 15.37
C PHE A 180 -0.43 7.15 15.14
N TRP A 181 -0.41 6.59 13.94
CA TRP A 181 0.39 5.42 13.57
C TRP A 181 1.31 5.73 12.42
N LYS A 182 2.59 5.44 12.62
CA LYS A 182 3.56 5.34 11.53
C LYS A 182 3.67 3.91 11.04
N HIS A 183 3.99 3.74 9.77
CA HIS A 183 4.14 2.45 9.15
C HIS A 183 5.40 2.31 8.31
N GLN A 184 5.83 1.06 8.09
CA GLN A 184 6.98 0.75 7.26
C GLN A 184 6.88 -0.60 6.58
N VAL A 185 7.69 -0.78 5.53
CA VAL A 185 8.02 -2.10 4.96
C VAL A 185 9.53 -2.26 5.12
N PRO A 186 10.01 -2.97 6.16
CA PRO A 186 11.42 -3.07 6.45
C PRO A 186 12.15 -3.94 5.42
N LYS A 187 13.47 -3.75 5.33
CA LYS A 187 14.35 -4.68 4.61
C LYS A 187 14.29 -6.07 5.25
N THR A 188 14.53 -7.10 4.45
CA THR A 188 14.66 -8.47 4.93
C THR A 188 15.91 -9.11 4.36
N LYS A 189 16.61 -9.91 5.17
CA LYS A 189 17.73 -10.76 4.72
C LYS A 189 17.26 -12.02 4.00
N MET A 190 15.98 -12.36 4.12
CA MET A 190 15.41 -13.49 3.38
C MET A 190 15.44 -13.19 1.88
N LYS A 191 15.79 -14.20 1.08
CA LYS A 191 15.66 -14.11 -0.37
C LYS A 191 14.18 -14.08 -0.72
N VAL A 192 13.70 -12.92 -1.16
CA VAL A 192 12.31 -12.70 -1.58
C VAL A 192 12.29 -12.09 -2.98
N GLU A 193 11.32 -12.53 -3.76
CA GLU A 193 11.07 -12.03 -5.12
C GLU A 193 10.48 -10.62 -5.10
N GLU A 194 10.18 -10.09 -6.28
CA GLU A 194 9.62 -8.76 -6.41
C GLU A 194 8.22 -8.64 -5.80
N ARG A 195 7.91 -7.45 -5.25
CA ARG A 195 6.59 -7.07 -4.78
C ARG A 195 6.19 -5.74 -5.40
N ILE A 196 4.97 -5.67 -5.90
CA ILE A 196 4.32 -4.44 -6.35
C ILE A 196 3.18 -4.10 -5.38
N ASN A 197 3.18 -2.86 -4.89
CA ASN A 197 2.13 -2.30 -4.05
C ASN A 197 1.50 -1.08 -4.71
N LEU A 198 0.18 -1.04 -4.77
CA LEU A 198 -0.60 0.09 -5.27
C LEU A 198 -1.26 0.76 -4.06
N THR A 199 -0.85 1.99 -3.73
CA THR A 199 -1.46 2.77 -2.64
C THR A 199 -2.39 3.83 -3.22
N PHE A 200 -3.68 3.57 -3.15
CA PHE A 200 -4.76 4.46 -3.61
C PHE A 200 -5.16 5.47 -2.54
N ARG A 201 -5.37 6.72 -2.97
CA ARG A 201 -5.70 7.86 -2.11
C ARG A 201 -6.74 8.77 -2.77
N VAL A 202 -7.33 9.64 -1.94
CA VAL A 202 -8.14 10.77 -2.39
C VAL A 202 -7.35 12.04 -2.14
N ILE A 203 -6.96 12.72 -3.22
CA ILE A 203 -6.32 14.03 -3.19
C ILE A 203 -7.43 15.09 -3.31
N LYS A 204 -7.54 15.91 -2.26
CA LYS A 204 -8.54 16.97 -2.14
C LYS A 204 -8.20 18.20 -2.96
#